data_AF-A0A6C0KGK8-F1
#
_entry.id   AF-A0A6C0KGK8-F1
#
_cell.length_a   1.000
_cell.length_b   1.000
_cell.length_c   1.000
_cell.angle_alpha   90.00
_cell.angle_beta   90.00
_cell.angle_gamma   90.00
#
_symmetry.space_group_name_H-M   'P 1'
#
loop_
_entity.id
_entity.type
_entity.pdbx_description
1 polymer ?
#
loop_
_entity_poly.entity_id
_entity_poly.type
_entity_poly.pdbx_seq_one_letter_code
_entity_poly.pdbx_strand_id
1 'polypeptide(L)'
;MDYLISGISLLALDSVYLSLIKNYFNKQIKKIQGEDIQLNMTATIATYMFLSFALYYFIIKKKASVTDAFYLGLSIYAVYELTSKAIFKNWSYMTVIIDTLWGGILFASSTYITKIATKLIKKL
;
A
#
# COMPACT_ATOMS: atom_id res chain seq x y z
N MET A 1 -7.58 1.94 -19.45
CA MET A 1 -6.24 1.31 -19.45
C MET A 1 -5.43 1.76 -18.23
N ASP A 2 -5.28 3.07 -18.01
CA ASP A 2 -4.51 3.66 -16.90
C ASP A 2 -4.92 3.14 -15.52
N TYR A 3 -6.22 2.91 -15.27
CA TYR A 3 -6.73 2.28 -14.04
C TYR A 3 -6.12 0.90 -13.77
N LEU A 4 -6.13 0.02 -14.78
CA LEU A 4 -5.60 -1.35 -14.67
C LEU A 4 -4.08 -1.32 -14.46
N ILE A 5 -3.38 -0.46 -15.19
CA ILE A 5 -1.92 -0.31 -15.04
C ILE A 5 -1.58 0.16 -13.62
N SER A 6 -2.31 1.14 -13.07
CA SER A 6 -2.06 1.61 -11.70
C SER A 6 -2.35 0.55 -10.64
N GLY A 7 -3.46 -0.18 -10.76
CA GLY A 7 -3.81 -1.25 -9.82
C GLY A 7 -2.79 -2.39 -9.86
N ILE A 8 -2.40 -2.83 -11.07
CA ILE A 8 -1.39 -3.89 -11.24
C ILE A 8 -0.03 -3.44 -10.70
N SER A 9 0.38 -2.19 -10.96
CA SER A 9 1.65 -1.66 -10.46
C SER A 9 1.70 -1.67 -8.93
N LEU A 10 0.61 -1.22 -8.29
CA LEU A 10 0.47 -1.21 -6.83
C LEU A 10 0.51 -2.64 -6.26
N LEU A 11 -0.30 -3.54 -6.80
CA LEU A 11 -0.36 -4.94 -6.35
C LEU A 11 0.98 -5.66 -6.51
N ALA A 12 1.66 -5.48 -7.64
CA ALA A 12 2.94 -6.13 -7.91
C ALA A 12 4.02 -5.65 -6.95
N LEU A 13 4.14 -4.34 -6.74
CA LEU A 13 5.12 -3.77 -5.81
C LEU A 13 4.85 -4.21 -4.37
N ASP A 14 3.59 -4.15 -3.95
CA ASP A 14 3.23 -4.49 -2.57
C ASP A 14 3.40 -5.99 -2.30
N SER A 15 3.11 -6.86 -3.28
CA SER A 15 3.34 -8.30 -3.16
C SER A 15 4.82 -8.63 -2.93
N VAL A 16 5.73 -7.92 -3.61
CA VAL A 16 7.17 -8.07 -3.39
C VAL A 16 7.53 -7.65 -1.97
N TYR A 17 7.09 -6.46 -1.54
CA TYR A 17 7.34 -5.99 -0.17
C TYR A 17 6.83 -6.96 0.90
N LEU A 18 5.56 -7.36 0.82
CA LEU A 18 4.96 -8.30 1.76
C LEU A 18 5.72 -9.62 1.80
N SER A 19 6.19 -10.13 0.65
CA SER A 19 6.98 -11.36 0.60
C SER A 19 8.31 -11.25 1.36
N LEU A 20 8.94 -10.07 1.32
CA LEU A 20 10.22 -9.79 1.98
C LEU A 20 10.07 -9.60 3.49
N ILE A 21 8.98 -8.93 3.91
CA ILE A 21 8.77 -8.54 5.30
C ILE A 21 7.77 -9.43 6.07
N LYS A 22 7.22 -10.47 5.42
CA LYS A 22 6.24 -11.39 6.00
C LYS A 22 6.63 -11.91 7.39
N ASN A 23 7.91 -12.26 7.59
CA ASN A 23 8.39 -12.83 8.84
C ASN A 23 8.34 -11.82 10.00
N TYR A 24 8.58 -10.53 9.70
CA TYR A 24 8.48 -9.45 10.67
C TYR A 24 7.03 -9.23 11.09
N PHE A 25 6.12 -9.09 10.12
CA PHE A 25 4.70 -8.90 10.41
C PHE A 25 4.07 -10.13 11.06
N ASN A 26 4.43 -11.36 10.68
CA ASN A 26 3.94 -12.56 11.36
C ASN A 26 4.29 -12.54 12.85
N LYS A 27 5.54 -12.19 13.19
CA LYS A 27 5.95 -12.05 14.60
C LYS A 27 5.17 -10.94 15.30
N GLN A 28 4.93 -9.82 14.63
CA GLN A 28 4.19 -8.68 15.18
C GLN A 28 2.73 -9.04 15.46
N ILE A 29 2.05 -9.69 14.52
CA ILE A 29 0.66 -10.12 14.64
C ILE A 29 0.52 -11.25 15.66
N LYS A 30 1.42 -12.24 15.66
CA LYS A 30 1.42 -13.33 16.64
C LYS A 30 1.54 -12.83 18.09
N LYS A 31 2.29 -11.74 18.33
CA LYS A 31 2.35 -11.09 19.65
C LYS A 31 1.03 -10.48 20.13
N ILE A 32 0.09 -10.25 19.22
CA ILE A 32 -1.21 -9.63 19.50
C ILE A 32 -2.29 -10.69 19.60
N GLN A 33 -2.38 -11.59 18.61
CA GLN A 33 -3.47 -12.57 18.52
C GLN A 33 -3.09 -13.99 18.97
N GLY A 34 -1.81 -14.27 19.26
CA GLY A 34 -1.33 -15.60 19.67
C GLY A 34 -1.06 -16.59 18.53
N GLU A 35 -1.57 -16.31 17.33
CA GLU A 35 -1.46 -17.17 16.15
C GLU A 35 -0.79 -16.45 14.97
N ASP A 36 -0.27 -17.23 14.02
CA ASP A 36 0.29 -16.67 12.77
C ASP A 36 -0.81 -16.00 11.94
N ILE A 37 -0.42 -15.12 11.00
CA ILE A 37 -1.35 -14.39 10.14
C ILE A 37 -2.22 -15.36 9.35
N GLN A 38 -3.54 -15.21 9.48
CA GLN A 38 -4.53 -15.85 8.62
C GLN A 38 -5.20 -14.77 7.79
N LEU A 39 -5.04 -14.85 6.47
CA LEU A 39 -5.60 -13.85 5.56
C LEU A 39 -7.10 -14.07 5.36
N ASN A 40 -7.91 -13.07 5.69
CA ASN A 40 -9.28 -13.00 5.23
C ASN A 40 -9.30 -12.47 3.80
N MET A 41 -9.47 -13.36 2.82
CA MET A 41 -9.39 -13.02 1.40
C MET A 41 -10.41 -11.94 0.98
N THR A 42 -11.61 -11.93 1.57
CA THR A 42 -12.62 -10.91 1.29
C THR A 42 -12.15 -9.52 1.71
N ALA A 43 -11.62 -9.40 2.93
CA ALA A 43 -11.07 -8.15 3.44
C ALA A 43 -9.83 -7.72 2.65
N THR A 44 -8.93 -8.66 2.33
CA THR A 44 -7.73 -8.38 1.53
C THR A 44 -8.09 -7.83 0.15
N ILE A 45 -9.05 -8.45 -0.55
CA ILE A 45 -9.51 -7.97 -1.86
C ILE A 45 -10.14 -6.57 -1.75
N ALA A 46 -10.98 -6.35 -0.73
CA ALA A 46 -11.59 -5.06 -0.49
C ALA A 46 -10.53 -3.97 -0.24
N THR A 47 -9.52 -4.24 0.60
CA THR A 47 -8.41 -3.31 0.86
C THR A 47 -7.73 -2.89 -0.45
N TYR A 48 -7.33 -3.84 -1.29
CA TYR A 48 -6.65 -3.51 -2.55
C TYR A 48 -7.56 -2.83 -3.57
N MET A 49 -8.87 -3.09 -3.54
CA MET A 49 -9.84 -2.35 -4.36
C MET A 49 -9.87 -0.88 -3.95
N PHE A 50 -9.93 -0.58 -2.65
CA PHE A 50 -9.91 0.80 -2.15
C PHE A 50 -8.57 1.49 -2.36
N LEU A 51 -7.44 0.81 -2.16
CA LEU A 51 -6.11 1.37 -2.44
C LEU A 51 -5.95 1.69 -3.93
N SER A 52 -6.35 0.78 -4.81
CA SER A 52 -6.30 0.99 -6.26
C SER A 52 -7.22 2.13 -6.70
N PHE A 53 -8.44 2.19 -6.13
CA PHE A 53 -9.37 3.30 -6.36
C PHE A 53 -8.77 4.63 -5.91
N ALA A 54 -8.18 4.70 -4.71
CA ALA A 54 -7.60 5.92 -4.18
C ALA A 54 -6.44 6.41 -5.06
N LEU A 55 -5.51 5.53 -5.39
CA LEU A 55 -4.40 5.83 -6.30
C LEU A 55 -4.92 6.34 -7.65
N TYR A 56 -5.87 5.63 -8.26
CA TYR A 56 -6.39 6.02 -9.56
C TYR A 56 -7.15 7.35 -9.51
N TYR A 57 -8.13 7.48 -8.62
CA TYR A 57 -9.06 8.60 -8.61
C TYR A 57 -8.39 9.90 -8.16
N PHE A 58 -7.56 9.86 -7.11
CA PHE A 58 -6.94 11.05 -6.55
C PHE A 58 -5.63 11.43 -7.26
N ILE A 59 -4.88 10.45 -7.78
CA ILE A 59 -3.57 10.72 -8.39
C ILE A 59 -3.61 10.60 -9.91
N ILE A 60 -3.88 9.41 -10.44
CA ILE A 60 -3.70 9.12 -11.88
C ILE A 60 -4.69 9.91 -12.73
N LYS A 61 -5.98 9.85 -12.42
CA LYS A 61 -7.06 10.54 -13.15
C LYS A 61 -6.89 12.06 -13.11
N LYS A 62 -6.42 12.60 -11.98
CA LYS A 62 -6.17 14.03 -11.79
C LYS A 62 -4.80 14.49 -12.28
N LYS A 63 -3.97 13.58 -12.80
CA LYS A 63 -2.58 13.84 -13.20
C LYS A 63 -1.75 14.51 -12.09
N ALA A 64 -2.02 14.16 -10.83
CA ALA A 64 -1.31 14.72 -9.68
C ALA A 64 0.19 14.34 -9.68
N SER A 65 0.98 15.01 -8.86
CA SER A 65 2.42 14.77 -8.77
C SER A 65 2.73 13.43 -8.10
N VAL A 66 3.96 12.93 -8.27
CA VAL A 66 4.44 11.74 -7.54
C VAL A 66 4.51 12.03 -6.04
N THR A 67 4.82 13.28 -5.66
CA THR A 67 4.85 13.74 -4.28
C THR A 67 3.45 13.72 -3.65
N ASP A 68 2.41 14.14 -4.38
CA ASP A 68 1.02 14.03 -3.90
C ASP A 68 0.62 12.57 -3.66
N ALA A 69 1.09 11.67 -4.53
CA ALA A 69 0.89 10.23 -4.35
C ALA A 69 1.58 9.71 -3.09
N PHE A 70 2.82 10.14 -2.85
CA PHE A 70 3.55 9.81 -1.63
C PHE A 70 2.77 10.24 -0.39
N TYR A 71 2.29 11.48 -0.32
CA TYR A 71 1.53 11.95 0.85
C TYR A 71 0.19 11.25 1.01
N LEU A 72 -0.50 10.90 -0.08
CA LEU A 72 -1.73 10.13 -0.02
C LEU A 72 -1.49 8.74 0.57
N GLY A 73 -0.49 8.01 0.05
CA GLY A 73 -0.13 6.68 0.54
C GLY A 73 0.36 6.71 1.99
N LEU A 74 1.24 7.66 2.32
CA LEU A 74 1.74 7.90 3.68
C LEU A 74 0.57 8.11 4.65
N SER A 75 -0.41 8.91 4.26
CA SER A 75 -1.57 9.24 5.11
C SER A 75 -2.48 8.03 5.34
N ILE A 76 -2.79 7.25 4.30
CA ILE A 76 -3.64 6.06 4.42
C ILE A 76 -2.99 5.03 5.36
N TYR A 77 -1.70 4.73 5.14
CA TYR A 77 -0.98 3.76 5.97
C TYR A 77 -0.75 4.28 7.39
N ALA A 78 -0.44 5.57 7.57
CA ALA A 78 -0.35 6.18 8.90
C ALA A 78 -1.66 6.04 9.68
N VAL A 79 -2.81 6.30 9.04
CA VAL A 79 -4.11 6.14 9.70
C VAL A 79 -4.32 4.69 10.16
N TYR A 80 -4.04 3.71 9.30
CA TYR A 80 -4.15 2.30 9.66
C TYR A 80 -3.21 1.91 10.80
N GLU A 81 -1.93 2.25 10.69
CA GLU A 81 -0.89 1.89 11.65
C GLU A 81 -1.09 2.58 13.01
N LEU A 82 -1.42 3.87 13.02
CA LEU A 82 -1.66 4.62 14.26
C LEU A 82 -2.96 4.18 14.93
N THR A 83 -4.00 3.84 14.16
CA THR A 83 -5.24 3.26 14.72
C THR A 83 -4.94 1.90 15.35
N SER A 84 -4.19 1.04 14.65
CA SER A 84 -3.74 -0.26 15.16
C SER A 84 -2.91 -0.09 16.44
N LYS A 85 -2.02 0.90 16.47
CA LYS A 85 -1.23 1.24 17.66
C LYS A 85 -2.08 1.76 18.83
N ALA A 86 -3.14 2.50 18.55
CA ALA A 86 -4.05 3.00 19.57
C ALA A 86 -4.87 1.88 20.23
N ILE A 87 -5.26 0.85 19.47
CA ILE A 87 -6.12 -0.24 19.98
C ILE A 87 -5.34 -1.47 20.48
N PHE A 88 -4.18 -1.78 19.90
CA PHE A 88 -3.40 -2.96 20.26
C PHE A 88 -2.19 -2.60 21.12
N LYS A 89 -2.20 -3.05 22.39
CA LYS A 89 -1.12 -2.81 23.37
C LYS A 89 0.27 -3.18 22.85
N ASN A 90 0.37 -4.32 22.16
CA ASN A 90 1.63 -4.87 21.67
C ASN A 90 1.97 -4.46 20.23
N TRP A 91 1.29 -3.47 19.64
CA TRP A 91 1.67 -2.92 18.33
C TRP A 91 3.00 -2.16 18.43
N SER A 92 4.01 -2.50 17.63
CA SER A 92 5.34 -1.86 17.74
C SER A 92 5.36 -0.50 17.02
N TYR A 93 5.99 0.51 17.62
CA TYR A 93 6.24 1.79 16.93
C TYR A 93 7.14 1.63 15.70
N MET A 94 8.00 0.61 15.69
CA MET A 94 8.79 0.31 14.50
C MET A 94 7.91 -0.18 13.35
N THR A 95 6.86 -0.95 13.63
CA THR A 95 5.88 -1.38 12.62
C THR A 95 5.18 -0.16 12.02
N VAL A 96 4.75 0.77 12.88
CA VAL A 96 4.13 2.03 12.45
C VAL A 96 5.02 2.80 11.48
N ILE A 97 6.29 3.02 11.83
CA ILE A 97 7.22 3.79 10.99
C ILE A 97 7.47 3.08 9.66
N ILE A 98 7.77 1.78 9.69
CA ILE A 98 8.12 1.00 8.51
C ILE A 98 6.95 0.99 7.52
N ASP A 99 5.74 0.65 7.97
CA ASP A 99 4.61 0.46 7.07
C ASP A 99 4.03 1.80 6.60
N THR A 100 4.05 2.83 7.46
CA THR A 100 3.68 4.20 7.06
C THR A 100 4.56 4.70 5.91
N LEU A 101 5.88 4.60 6.06
CA LEU A 101 6.82 5.01 5.01
C LEU A 101 6.65 4.17 3.75
N TRP A 102 6.41 2.86 3.90
CA TRP A 102 6.13 1.99 2.76
C TRP A 102 4.89 2.43 2.00
N GLY A 103 3.79 2.78 2.66
CA GLY A 103 2.57 3.28 2.01
C GLY A 103 2.85 4.47 1.09
N GLY A 104 3.66 5.42 1.53
CA GLY A 104 4.09 6.55 0.71
C GLY A 104 4.96 6.11 -0.49
N ILE A 105 5.98 5.28 -0.24
CA ILE A 105 6.87 4.74 -1.29
C ILE A 105 6.07 3.95 -2.34
N LEU A 106 5.12 3.15 -1.90
CA LEU A 106 4.26 2.31 -2.73
C LEU A 106 3.44 3.17 -3.68
N PHE A 107 2.72 4.18 -3.17
CA PHE A 107 1.91 5.06 -4.01
C PHE A 107 2.75 5.88 -4.99
N ALA A 108 3.89 6.41 -4.52
CA ALA A 108 4.82 7.18 -5.35
C ALA A 108 5.38 6.32 -6.50
N SER A 109 5.89 5.14 -6.18
CA SER A 109 6.50 4.22 -7.15
C SER A 109 5.46 3.69 -8.14
N SER A 110 4.26 3.31 -7.66
CA SER A 110 3.15 2.87 -8.52
C SER A 110 2.74 3.97 -9.50
N THR A 111 2.70 5.22 -9.05
CA THR A 111 2.41 6.38 -9.91
C THR A 111 3.48 6.56 -10.97
N TYR A 112 4.76 6.50 -10.59
CA TYR A 112 5.88 6.66 -11.51
C TYR A 112 5.87 5.58 -12.61
N ILE A 113 5.72 4.31 -12.23
CA ILE A 113 5.61 3.18 -13.16
C ILE A 113 4.42 3.36 -14.09
N THR A 114 3.26 3.71 -13.56
CA THR A 114 2.04 3.92 -14.36
C THR A 114 2.24 5.00 -15.42
N LYS A 115 2.86 6.13 -15.05
CA LYS A 115 3.15 7.24 -15.98
C LYS A 115 4.08 6.80 -17.11
N ILE A 116 5.12 6.04 -16.81
CA ILE A 116 6.06 5.52 -17.82
C ILE A 116 5.35 4.52 -18.74
N ALA A 117 4.69 3.51 -18.18
CA ALA A 117 4.02 2.46 -18.94
C ALA A 117 2.96 3.06 -19.89
N THR A 118 2.14 3.99 -19.38
CA THR A 118 1.11 4.66 -20.18
C THR A 118 1.72 5.49 -21.31
N LYS A 119 2.86 6.17 -21.07
CA LYS A 119 3.56 6.94 -22.10
C LYS A 119 4.13 6.04 -23.20
N LEU A 120 4.70 4.89 -22.83
CA LEU A 120 5.24 3.91 -23.78
C LEU A 120 4.13 3.31 -24.66
N ILE A 121 3.01 2.90 -24.07
CA ILE A 121 1.89 2.31 -24.80
C ILE A 121 1.26 3.31 -25.77
N LYS A 122 1.15 4.60 -25.41
CA LYS A 122 0.61 5.64 -26.30
C LYS A 122 1.57 6.05 -27.43
N LYS A 123 2.84 5.63 -27.38
CA LYS A 123 3.84 5.91 -28.42
C LYS A 123 3.88 4.81 -29.50
N LEU A 124 3.37 3.62 -29.18
CA LEU A 124 3.14 2.51 -30.10
C LEU A 124 1.83 2.74 -30.87
#